data_AF-A0A8T3BZ87-F1
#
_entry.id   AF-A0A8T3BZ87-F1
#
_cell.length_a   1.000
_cell.length_b   1.000
_cell.length_c   1.000
_cell.angle_alpha   90.00
_cell.angle_beta   90.00
_cell.angle_gamma   90.00
#
_symmetry.space_group_name_H-M   'P 1'
#
loop_
_entity.id
_entity.type
_entity.pdbx_description
1 polymer ?
#
loop_
_entity_poly.entity_id
_entity_poly.type
_entity_poly.pdbx_seq_one_letter_code
_entity_poly.pdbx_strand_id
1 'polypeptide(L)'
;MECVQFRPCFLILFSALILAAPVRSHIGDFDDFWQKRAEASRAKVRESYNPDPHGATNDFNRDVFMALERNNTHRSLISRKRSPTDPCWATNPIDRCWRCQSNWASYRKRLAFCAKGFGRNAMGGVNGRFYVVTDASDNDLVNPKPGTLRHAVIQAEPLWIVFARDMVIRLNEELIVNSYKTIDGRGANIHIAYGAQITIQFVHHIIIHNLHIHHLSPGNGGMIRDSPSHYGIRTRSDGDGISIYGASNIWIDHISMSNCADGLIDAIMGSTAITISNCHMTNHDDVMLFGASDSFTGDALMQVTVAFNHFGRGLVQRMPRCRWGFVHVVNNDYTHWQMYAVGGSQHPTVISQGNRYIAPPDINAKQVTKRDYAPEAIWSQWTWKSQGDLMINGAFFVESGQRFISRYTRHDMMRAKPGTFVTRLTRYSGTLNCKIGLPC
;
A
#
# COMPACT_ATOMS: atom_id res chain seq x y z
N MET A 1 -82.22 -18.08 -11.88
CA MET A 1 -81.70 -17.53 -13.14
C MET A 1 -81.79 -16.03 -13.01
N GLU A 2 -80.68 -15.34 -12.78
CA GLU A 2 -80.71 -13.89 -12.81
C GLU A 2 -79.35 -13.30 -13.15
N CYS A 3 -79.44 -12.17 -13.84
CA CYS A 3 -78.47 -11.52 -14.68
C CYS A 3 -77.25 -10.97 -13.95
N VAL A 4 -76.13 -10.95 -14.68
CA VAL A 4 -74.95 -10.14 -14.37
C VAL A 4 -75.17 -8.71 -14.87
N GLN A 5 -74.97 -7.71 -14.01
CA GLN A 5 -74.58 -6.36 -14.43
C GLN A 5 -73.73 -5.65 -13.35
N PHE A 6 -72.65 -5.04 -13.82
CA PHE A 6 -71.55 -4.38 -13.11
C PHE A 6 -71.94 -3.05 -12.43
N ARG A 7 -71.24 -2.68 -11.32
CA ARG A 7 -70.62 -1.34 -11.09
C ARG A 7 -69.74 -1.33 -9.81
N PRO A 8 -68.81 -0.36 -9.65
CA PRO A 8 -67.41 -0.60 -9.25
C PRO A 8 -67.13 -0.21 -7.79
N CYS A 9 -66.08 -0.79 -7.20
CA CYS A 9 -65.54 -0.32 -5.92
C CYS A 9 -64.05 0.04 -6.07
N PHE A 10 -63.74 1.26 -5.69
CA PHE A 10 -62.42 1.88 -5.64
C PHE A 10 -61.41 1.01 -4.86
N LEU A 11 -60.28 0.66 -5.48
CA LEU A 11 -59.09 0.18 -4.80
C LEU A 11 -58.12 1.34 -4.65
N ILE A 12 -57.97 1.83 -3.42
CA ILE A 12 -56.96 2.80 -3.02
C ILE A 12 -55.60 2.10 -3.04
N LEU A 13 -54.73 2.49 -3.97
CA LEU A 13 -53.32 2.11 -4.01
C LEU A 13 -52.58 2.81 -2.86
N PHE A 14 -52.20 2.05 -1.83
CA PHE A 14 -51.15 2.47 -0.91
C PHE A 14 -49.79 2.19 -1.55
N SER A 15 -49.19 3.21 -2.16
CA SER A 15 -47.79 3.22 -2.57
C SER A 15 -46.92 3.37 -1.31
N ALA A 16 -46.47 2.26 -0.74
CA ALA A 16 -45.36 2.29 0.20
C ALA A 16 -44.06 2.53 -0.58
N LEU A 17 -43.69 3.80 -0.74
CA LEU A 17 -42.33 4.19 -1.09
C LEU A 17 -41.41 3.73 0.04
N ILE A 18 -40.77 2.58 -0.14
CA ILE A 18 -39.59 2.21 0.65
C ILE A 18 -38.47 3.11 0.14
N LEU A 19 -38.29 4.26 0.80
CA LEU A 19 -37.07 5.05 0.72
C LEU A 19 -35.93 4.18 1.25
N ALA A 20 -35.21 3.53 0.33
CA ALA A 20 -33.95 2.89 0.63
C ALA A 20 -32.96 3.98 1.05
N ALA A 21 -32.80 4.17 2.37
CA ALA A 21 -31.72 4.96 2.91
C ALA A 21 -30.39 4.29 2.51
N PRO A 22 -29.42 5.02 1.93
CA PRO A 22 -28.14 4.43 1.61
C PRO A 22 -27.45 4.07 2.94
N VAL A 23 -27.10 2.80 3.08
CA VAL A 23 -26.26 2.30 4.16
C VAL A 23 -24.91 3.02 4.05
N ARG A 24 -24.70 4.06 4.86
CA ARG A 24 -23.43 4.76 5.01
C ARG A 24 -22.50 3.83 5.79
N SER A 25 -21.61 3.14 5.09
CA SER A 25 -20.48 2.46 5.71
C SER A 25 -19.59 3.51 6.38
N HIS A 26 -19.55 3.52 7.72
CA HIS A 26 -18.54 4.14 8.61
C HIS A 26 -17.85 5.45 8.17
N ILE A 27 -18.57 6.37 7.52
CA ILE A 27 -18.16 7.76 7.36
C ILE A 27 -18.96 8.54 8.39
N GLY A 28 -18.34 8.86 9.53
CA GLY A 28 -18.91 9.86 10.45
C GLY A 28 -19.23 11.13 9.66
N ASP A 29 -20.29 11.85 10.01
CA ASP A 29 -20.58 13.15 9.40
C ASP A 29 -19.36 14.05 9.63
N PHE A 30 -18.54 14.22 8.57
CA PHE A 30 -17.34 15.03 8.62
C PHE A 30 -17.72 16.47 8.91
N ASP A 31 -16.97 17.13 9.78
CA ASP A 31 -17.04 18.59 9.93
C ASP A 31 -16.66 19.30 8.63
N ASP A 32 -16.95 20.60 8.56
CA ASP A 32 -16.69 21.42 7.38
C ASP A 32 -15.21 21.39 6.95
N PHE A 33 -14.28 21.23 7.89
CA PHE A 33 -12.85 21.16 7.59
C PHE A 33 -12.52 19.88 6.85
N TRP A 34 -12.99 18.73 7.35
CA TRP A 34 -12.79 17.43 6.72
C TRP A 34 -13.55 17.29 5.40
N GLN A 35 -14.73 17.89 5.25
CA GLN A 35 -15.45 17.94 3.97
C GLN A 35 -14.65 18.70 2.90
N LYS A 36 -14.13 19.88 3.23
CA LYS A 36 -13.27 20.67 2.31
C LYS A 36 -11.98 19.93 1.97
N ARG A 37 -11.36 19.29 2.96
CA ARG A 37 -10.16 18.46 2.77
C ARG A 37 -10.43 17.28 1.83
N ALA A 38 -11.57 16.60 1.98
CA ALA A 38 -12.01 15.52 1.10
C ALA A 38 -12.29 16.01 -0.33
N GLU A 39 -12.93 17.16 -0.48
CA GLU A 39 -13.20 17.74 -1.81
C GLU A 39 -11.90 18.09 -2.53
N ALA A 40 -10.96 18.75 -1.84
CA ALA A 40 -9.64 19.07 -2.38
C ALA A 40 -8.86 17.81 -2.76
N SER A 41 -8.93 16.74 -1.95
CA SER A 41 -8.23 15.49 -2.22
C SER A 41 -8.77 14.78 -3.47
N ARG A 42 -10.08 14.86 -3.76
CA ARG A 42 -10.67 14.29 -4.98
C ARG A 42 -10.06 14.88 -6.26
N ALA A 43 -9.78 16.18 -6.27
CA ALA A 43 -9.10 16.81 -7.41
C ALA A 43 -7.68 16.25 -7.57
N LYS A 44 -6.95 16.08 -6.46
CA LYS A 44 -5.59 15.54 -6.43
C LYS A 44 -5.51 14.07 -6.81
N VAL A 45 -6.51 13.26 -6.44
CA VAL A 45 -6.67 11.88 -6.90
C VAL A 45 -6.80 11.85 -8.42
N ARG A 46 -7.69 12.66 -9.01
CA ARG A 46 -7.86 12.72 -10.47
C ARG A 46 -6.60 13.19 -11.20
N GLU A 47 -5.91 14.19 -10.66
CA GLU A 47 -4.63 14.69 -11.19
C GLU A 47 -3.54 13.60 -11.18
N SER A 48 -3.55 12.72 -10.17
CA SER A 48 -2.54 11.67 -10.00
C SER A 48 -2.85 10.40 -10.78
N TYR A 49 -4.06 10.26 -11.32
CA TYR A 49 -4.46 9.10 -12.11
C TYR A 49 -3.67 9.04 -13.42
N ASN A 50 -3.09 7.88 -13.72
CA ASN A 50 -2.42 7.65 -14.99
C ASN A 50 -3.41 7.08 -16.01
N PRO A 51 -3.70 7.78 -17.13
CA PRO A 51 -4.61 7.27 -18.16
C PRO A 51 -4.07 6.04 -18.90
N ASP A 52 -2.75 5.79 -18.86
CA ASP A 52 -2.11 4.60 -19.40
C ASP A 52 -1.44 3.76 -18.29
N PRO A 53 -2.23 2.97 -17.52
CA PRO A 53 -1.68 2.14 -16.46
C PRO A 53 -0.76 1.04 -16.99
N HIS A 54 -0.99 0.54 -18.20
CA HIS A 54 -0.13 -0.48 -18.82
C HIS A 54 1.24 0.09 -19.20
N GLY A 55 1.28 1.28 -19.79
CA GLY A 55 2.53 2.02 -20.00
C GLY A 55 3.31 2.22 -18.70
N ALA A 56 2.63 2.54 -17.60
CA ALA A 56 3.25 2.64 -16.28
C ALA A 56 3.89 1.33 -15.81
N THR A 57 3.23 0.19 -16.05
CA THR A 57 3.80 -1.14 -15.74
C THR A 57 5.02 -1.46 -16.61
N ASN A 58 4.98 -1.11 -17.90
CA ASN A 58 6.09 -1.29 -18.83
C ASN A 58 7.29 -0.43 -18.46
N ASP A 59 7.06 0.83 -18.06
CA ASP A 59 8.10 1.74 -17.57
C ASP A 59 8.80 1.16 -16.34
N PHE A 60 8.02 0.62 -15.39
CA PHE A 60 8.57 -0.06 -14.21
C PHE A 60 9.47 -1.24 -14.61
N ASN A 61 8.98 -2.10 -15.51
CA ASN A 61 9.71 -3.28 -15.97
C ASN A 61 11.00 -2.90 -16.71
N ARG A 62 10.96 -1.88 -17.56
CA ARG A 62 12.14 -1.32 -18.23
C ARG A 62 13.18 -0.86 -17.23
N ASP A 63 12.77 -0.13 -16.19
CA ASP A 63 13.70 0.37 -15.18
C ASP A 63 14.39 -0.75 -14.40
N VAL A 64 13.65 -1.81 -14.06
CA VAL A 64 14.22 -3.03 -13.46
C VAL A 64 15.22 -3.68 -14.41
N PHE A 65 14.84 -3.84 -15.68
CA PHE A 65 15.71 -4.43 -16.69
C PHE A 65 17.02 -3.66 -16.83
N MET A 66 16.94 -2.34 -17.04
CA MET A 66 18.10 -1.45 -17.20
C MET A 66 19.02 -1.48 -15.99
N ALA A 67 18.46 -1.49 -14.77
CA ALA A 67 19.26 -1.55 -13.56
C ALA A 67 20.03 -2.88 -13.43
N LEU A 68 19.47 -3.99 -13.87
CA LEU A 68 20.14 -5.29 -13.77
C LEU A 68 21.16 -5.54 -14.91
N GLU A 69 20.90 -5.05 -16.13
CA GLU A 69 21.82 -5.23 -17.27
C GLU A 69 23.12 -4.42 -17.12
N ARG A 70 23.08 -3.24 -16.49
CA ARG A 70 24.29 -2.44 -16.21
C ARG A 70 25.36 -3.19 -15.38
N ASN A 71 25.02 -4.32 -14.76
CA ASN A 71 25.95 -5.16 -13.98
C ASN A 71 26.41 -6.45 -14.70
N ASN A 72 25.96 -6.74 -15.92
CA ASN A 72 26.40 -7.95 -16.63
C ASN A 72 27.88 -7.91 -17.09
N THR A 73 28.58 -6.80 -16.89
CA THR A 73 30.04 -6.70 -17.04
C THR A 73 30.83 -7.15 -15.80
N HIS A 74 30.18 -7.38 -14.64
CA HIS A 74 30.82 -7.93 -13.44
C HIS A 74 30.00 -9.11 -12.89
N ARG A 75 30.14 -10.27 -13.53
CA ARG A 75 29.70 -11.55 -12.97
C ARG A 75 30.48 -11.84 -11.67
N SER A 76 29.78 -12.07 -10.57
CA SER A 76 30.20 -13.13 -9.65
C SER A 76 28.99 -13.95 -9.21
N LEU A 77 29.00 -15.21 -9.64
CA LEU A 77 28.22 -16.31 -9.11
C LEU A 77 28.84 -16.67 -7.76
N ILE A 78 28.36 -16.12 -6.64
CA ILE A 78 28.84 -16.59 -5.33
C ILE A 78 27.68 -16.62 -4.32
N SER A 79 27.21 -17.84 -4.02
CA SER A 79 26.52 -18.16 -2.77
C SER A 79 27.54 -18.25 -1.63
N ARG A 80 28.11 -17.12 -1.19
CA ARG A 80 28.89 -17.04 0.04
C ARG A 80 27.99 -16.49 1.14
N LYS A 81 28.04 -17.10 2.33
CA LYS A 81 27.67 -16.41 3.57
C LYS A 81 28.52 -15.13 3.63
N ARG A 82 27.87 -13.98 3.67
CA ARG A 82 28.55 -12.69 3.58
C ARG A 82 29.35 -12.39 4.85
N SER A 83 30.54 -11.84 4.65
CA SER A 83 31.39 -11.29 5.71
C SER A 83 30.93 -9.87 6.08
N PRO A 84 31.13 -9.40 7.32
CA PRO A 84 30.97 -7.98 7.69
C PRO A 84 31.79 -7.00 6.83
N THR A 85 32.80 -7.50 6.12
CA THR A 85 33.68 -6.74 5.21
C THR A 85 33.19 -6.71 3.76
N ASP A 86 32.08 -7.38 3.43
CA ASP A 86 31.59 -7.40 2.05
C ASP A 86 31.05 -6.02 1.65
N PRO A 87 31.37 -5.53 0.44
CA PRO A 87 30.88 -4.25 -0.02
C PRO A 87 29.35 -4.22 -0.02
N CYS A 88 28.80 -3.05 0.35
CA CYS A 88 27.36 -2.83 0.35
C CYS A 88 26.74 -3.24 -0.99
N TRP A 89 25.53 -3.80 -0.92
CA TRP A 89 24.86 -4.25 -2.12
C TRP A 89 23.36 -3.92 -2.13
N ALA A 90 22.94 -3.25 -3.18
CA ALA A 90 21.56 -2.97 -3.51
C ALA A 90 21.12 -3.82 -4.70
N THR A 91 20.02 -4.56 -4.57
CA THR A 91 19.68 -5.62 -5.52
C THR A 91 18.63 -5.25 -6.55
N ASN A 92 17.77 -4.28 -6.26
CA ASN A 92 16.71 -3.79 -7.14
C ASN A 92 16.91 -2.30 -7.48
N PRO A 93 16.21 -1.73 -8.48
CA PRO A 93 16.46 -0.36 -8.94
C PRO A 93 16.08 0.74 -7.93
N ILE A 94 15.12 0.50 -7.04
CA ILE A 94 14.74 1.46 -6.00
C ILE A 94 15.89 1.63 -5.02
N ASP A 95 16.38 0.51 -4.47
CA ASP A 95 17.53 0.49 -3.56
C ASP A 95 18.77 1.10 -4.22
N ARG A 96 19.10 0.68 -5.44
CA ARG A 96 20.31 1.15 -6.16
C ARG A 96 20.34 2.65 -6.40
N CYS A 97 19.19 3.31 -6.40
CA CYS A 97 19.11 4.75 -6.62
C CYS A 97 19.68 5.56 -5.44
N TRP A 98 19.63 5.04 -4.22
CA TRP A 98 20.06 5.78 -3.01
C TRP A 98 20.99 5.00 -2.06
N ARG A 99 20.90 3.67 -2.02
CA ARG A 99 21.70 2.82 -1.14
C ARG A 99 23.16 2.74 -1.56
N CYS A 100 23.95 2.18 -0.67
CA CYS A 100 25.38 1.94 -0.81
C CYS A 100 26.24 3.19 -0.98
N GLN A 101 25.76 4.29 -0.44
CA GLN A 101 26.47 5.56 -0.37
C GLN A 101 26.70 5.90 1.09
N SER A 102 27.95 6.02 1.55
CA SER A 102 28.27 6.32 2.96
C SER A 102 27.75 7.70 3.42
N ASN A 103 27.54 8.61 2.47
CA ASN A 103 26.99 9.95 2.68
C ASN A 103 25.45 10.00 2.53
N TRP A 104 24.76 8.86 2.55
CA TRP A 104 23.29 8.80 2.47
C TRP A 104 22.62 9.71 3.52
N ALA A 105 23.21 9.87 4.71
CA ALA A 105 22.67 10.74 5.75
C ALA A 105 22.73 12.23 5.36
N SER A 106 23.79 12.67 4.68
CA SER A 106 23.93 14.04 4.16
C SER A 106 23.02 14.30 2.96
N TYR A 107 22.76 13.27 2.16
CA TYR A 107 21.85 13.31 1.00
C TYR A 107 20.55 12.55 1.25
N ARG A 108 20.06 12.56 2.50
CA ARG A 108 18.95 11.72 2.97
C ARG A 108 17.71 11.82 2.08
N LYS A 109 17.43 13.02 1.61
CA LYS A 109 16.28 13.34 0.78
C LYS A 109 16.35 12.82 -0.66
N ARG A 110 17.53 12.36 -1.11
CA ARG A 110 17.70 11.68 -2.40
C ARG A 110 16.73 10.51 -2.56
N LEU A 111 16.37 9.86 -1.46
CA LEU A 111 15.37 8.79 -1.41
C LEU A 111 14.07 9.15 -2.16
N ALA A 112 13.55 10.38 -2.01
CA ALA A 112 12.27 10.78 -2.61
C ALA A 112 12.23 10.73 -4.15
N PHE A 113 13.39 10.65 -4.80
CA PHE A 113 13.50 10.55 -6.26
C PHE A 113 13.70 9.10 -6.75
N CYS A 114 13.64 8.13 -5.83
CA CYS A 114 13.92 6.72 -6.13
C CYS A 114 12.67 5.85 -6.22
N ALA A 115 11.49 6.40 -5.87
CA ALA A 115 10.21 5.73 -6.03
C ALA A 115 9.98 5.32 -7.49
N LYS A 116 9.30 4.19 -7.70
CA LYS A 116 8.91 3.69 -9.02
C LYS A 116 7.45 3.24 -9.00
N GLY A 117 6.87 3.01 -10.17
CA GLY A 117 5.49 2.54 -10.30
C GLY A 117 4.50 3.69 -10.22
N PHE A 118 3.29 3.42 -9.73
CA PHE A 118 2.24 4.43 -9.62
C PHE A 118 2.55 5.50 -8.56
N GLY A 119 3.20 5.15 -7.45
CA GLY A 119 3.65 6.09 -6.41
C GLY A 119 4.94 6.85 -6.71
N ARG A 120 5.47 6.81 -7.96
CA ARG A 120 6.75 7.45 -8.33
C ARG A 120 6.82 8.96 -8.07
N ASN A 121 5.66 9.63 -7.99
CA ASN A 121 5.55 11.07 -7.75
C ASN A 121 5.36 11.42 -6.27
N ALA A 122 5.47 10.46 -5.35
CA ALA A 122 5.43 10.72 -3.92
C ALA A 122 6.65 11.56 -3.51
N MET A 123 6.45 12.87 -3.33
CA MET A 123 7.53 13.80 -2.97
C MET A 123 7.87 13.77 -1.48
N GLY A 124 6.93 13.31 -0.64
CA GLY A 124 7.05 13.41 0.80
C GLY A 124 7.34 14.84 1.25
N GLY A 125 8.24 14.97 2.21
CA GLY A 125 8.73 16.25 2.73
C GLY A 125 10.01 16.77 2.09
N VAL A 126 10.31 16.41 0.83
CA VAL A 126 11.60 16.75 0.18
C VAL A 126 11.94 18.25 0.22
N ASN A 127 10.95 19.12 0.03
CA ASN A 127 11.11 20.58 0.04
C ASN A 127 11.05 21.20 1.45
N GLY A 128 10.87 20.36 2.48
CA GLY A 128 10.73 20.77 3.87
C GLY A 128 12.04 20.88 4.62
N ARG A 129 12.04 21.44 5.82
CA ARG A 129 13.19 21.25 6.74
C ARG A 129 13.17 19.84 7.35
N PHE A 130 14.29 19.45 7.96
CA PHE A 130 14.28 18.27 8.82
C PHE A 130 13.51 18.57 10.12
N TYR A 131 12.71 17.60 10.56
CA TYR A 131 12.12 17.58 11.89
C TYR A 131 12.68 16.37 12.62
N VAL A 132 13.33 16.58 13.77
CA VAL A 132 13.92 15.49 14.56
C VAL A 132 12.98 15.15 15.70
N VAL A 133 12.43 13.94 15.68
CA VAL A 133 11.68 13.36 16.80
C VAL A 133 12.67 13.01 17.90
N THR A 134 12.49 13.61 19.07
CA THR A 134 13.34 13.47 20.27
C THR A 134 12.56 12.88 21.45
N ASP A 135 11.24 12.84 21.36
CA ASP A 135 10.31 12.42 22.39
C ASP A 135 9.35 11.37 21.80
N ALA A 136 9.31 10.18 22.40
CA ALA A 136 8.51 9.05 21.93
C ALA A 136 7.08 9.04 22.50
N SER A 137 6.75 10.00 23.38
CA SER A 137 5.43 10.09 24.01
C SER A 137 4.34 10.57 23.05
N ASP A 138 3.10 10.18 23.37
CA ASP A 138 1.89 10.53 22.61
C ASP A 138 0.73 10.92 23.54
N ASN A 139 1.06 11.68 24.59
CA ASN A 139 0.18 11.87 25.75
C ASN A 139 -0.91 12.94 25.56
N ASP A 140 -0.69 13.91 24.67
CA ASP A 140 -1.64 14.97 24.37
C ASP A 140 -2.01 14.94 22.89
N LEU A 141 -3.24 14.51 22.62
CA LEU A 141 -3.77 14.33 21.26
C LEU A 141 -4.23 15.65 20.64
N VAL A 142 -4.51 16.66 21.48
CA VAL A 142 -5.01 17.97 21.05
C VAL A 142 -3.89 18.99 20.99
N ASN A 143 -2.90 18.95 21.89
CA ASN A 143 -1.76 19.86 21.87
C ASN A 143 -0.43 19.07 21.94
N PRO A 144 -0.12 18.29 20.90
CA PRO A 144 1.08 17.45 20.91
C PRO A 144 2.33 18.32 21.04
N LYS A 145 3.25 17.90 21.91
CA LYS A 145 4.47 18.65 22.24
C LYS A 145 5.46 18.65 21.06
N PRO A 146 6.13 19.78 20.74
CA PRO A 146 7.27 19.78 19.82
C PRO A 146 8.35 18.76 20.24
N GLY A 147 8.90 18.03 19.27
CA GLY A 147 9.79 16.89 19.47
C GLY A 147 9.10 15.53 19.39
N THR A 148 7.76 15.47 19.42
CA THR A 148 6.98 14.23 19.24
C THR A 148 6.67 13.96 17.77
N LEU A 149 6.40 12.68 17.44
CA LEU A 149 5.95 12.30 16.10
C LEU A 149 4.59 12.92 15.76
N ARG A 150 3.64 12.94 16.70
CA ARG A 150 2.31 13.55 16.49
C ARG A 150 2.41 15.02 16.13
N HIS A 151 3.23 15.79 16.84
CA HIS A 151 3.44 17.19 16.47
C HIS A 151 4.05 17.31 15.07
N ALA A 152 5.01 16.46 14.71
CA ALA A 152 5.69 16.52 13.42
C ALA A 152 4.74 16.30 12.22
N VAL A 153 3.89 15.27 12.29
CA VAL A 153 3.08 14.85 11.12
C VAL A 153 1.93 15.78 10.80
N ILE A 154 1.43 16.54 11.78
CA ILE A 154 0.28 17.44 11.57
C ILE A 154 0.67 18.78 10.95
N GLN A 155 1.95 19.16 10.96
CA GLN A 155 2.40 20.48 10.51
C GLN A 155 1.96 20.78 9.07
N ALA A 156 1.70 22.05 8.76
CA ALA A 156 1.24 22.46 7.44
C ALA A 156 2.38 22.43 6.42
N GLU A 157 3.59 22.82 6.83
CA GLU A 157 4.75 22.83 5.95
C GLU A 157 5.22 21.40 5.59
N PRO A 158 5.87 21.22 4.44
CA PRO A 158 6.56 19.97 4.14
C PRO A 158 7.60 19.66 5.23
N LEU A 159 7.70 18.40 5.67
CA LEU A 159 8.69 17.99 6.67
C LEU A 159 9.30 16.64 6.35
N TRP A 160 10.64 16.58 6.43
CA TRP A 160 11.37 15.32 6.45
C TRP A 160 11.63 14.92 7.90
N ILE A 161 10.81 14.00 8.41
CA ILE A 161 10.80 13.59 9.80
C ILE A 161 11.81 12.46 9.99
N VAL A 162 12.75 12.66 10.91
CA VAL A 162 13.80 11.71 11.32
C VAL A 162 13.78 11.53 12.83
N PHE A 163 14.54 10.57 13.34
CA PHE A 163 14.54 10.22 14.76
C PHE A 163 15.93 10.39 15.36
N ALA A 164 16.00 10.96 16.55
CA ALA A 164 17.27 11.24 17.23
C ALA A 164 17.99 9.97 17.75
N ARG A 165 17.22 8.91 18.01
CA ARG A 165 17.68 7.64 18.60
C ARG A 165 16.64 6.55 18.32
N ASP A 166 16.97 5.32 18.67
CA ASP A 166 16.04 4.20 18.67
C ASP A 166 14.83 4.51 19.57
N MET A 167 13.63 4.18 19.10
CA MET A 167 12.39 4.49 19.80
C MET A 167 11.35 3.39 19.59
N VAL A 168 10.60 3.09 20.65
CA VAL A 168 9.30 2.44 20.57
C VAL A 168 8.26 3.49 20.85
N ILE A 169 7.46 3.85 19.85
CA ILE A 169 6.41 4.85 19.91
C ILE A 169 5.08 4.11 19.97
N ARG A 170 4.40 4.23 21.10
CA ARG A 170 3.02 3.79 21.26
C ARG A 170 2.11 4.95 20.96
N LEU A 171 1.35 4.86 19.88
CA LEU A 171 0.31 5.81 19.54
C LEU A 171 -0.91 5.53 20.43
N ASN A 172 -1.35 6.51 21.22
CA ASN A 172 -2.50 6.31 22.12
C ASN A 172 -3.81 6.25 21.32
N GLU A 173 -3.89 7.06 20.27
CA GLU A 173 -4.99 7.09 19.30
C GLU A 173 -4.42 7.26 17.89
N GLU A 174 -5.25 7.15 16.85
CA GLU A 174 -4.76 7.18 15.46
C GLU A 174 -3.88 8.41 15.17
N LEU A 175 -2.80 8.20 14.42
CA LEU A 175 -1.88 9.25 14.02
C LEU A 175 -2.30 9.82 12.66
N ILE A 176 -3.02 10.95 12.66
CA ILE A 176 -3.42 11.63 11.43
C ILE A 176 -2.22 12.34 10.79
N VAL A 177 -1.90 11.98 9.55
CA VAL A 177 -0.78 12.56 8.80
C VAL A 177 -1.26 13.64 7.83
N ASN A 178 -0.61 14.80 7.83
CA ASN A 178 -0.88 15.89 6.87
C ASN A 178 -0.04 15.72 5.58
N SER A 179 -0.39 16.42 4.49
CA SER A 179 0.32 16.34 3.19
C SER A 179 1.82 16.68 3.29
N TYR A 180 2.61 16.23 2.31
CA TYR A 180 4.04 16.52 2.17
C TYR A 180 4.89 16.10 3.38
N LYS A 181 4.71 14.85 3.84
CA LYS A 181 5.47 14.29 4.94
C LYS A 181 6.30 13.11 4.47
N THR A 182 7.55 13.07 4.92
CA THR A 182 8.35 11.85 4.91
C THR A 182 8.58 11.43 6.35
N ILE A 183 8.22 10.20 6.72
CA ILE A 183 8.63 9.57 7.98
C ILE A 183 9.76 8.59 7.65
N ASP A 184 10.99 8.93 8.03
CA ASP A 184 12.20 8.22 7.64
C ASP A 184 12.94 7.68 8.87
N GLY A 185 12.81 6.37 9.11
CA GLY A 185 13.45 5.68 10.22
C GLY A 185 14.94 5.39 10.02
N ARG A 186 15.57 5.69 8.87
CA ARG A 186 16.99 5.33 8.67
C ARG A 186 17.88 6.03 9.69
N GLY A 187 18.86 5.31 10.24
CA GLY A 187 19.76 5.83 11.28
C GLY A 187 19.32 5.55 12.71
N ALA A 188 18.11 5.01 12.90
CA ALA A 188 17.59 4.58 14.18
C ALA A 188 16.69 3.33 14.01
N ASN A 189 16.53 2.54 15.06
CA ASN A 189 15.56 1.46 15.09
C ASN A 189 14.22 1.97 15.65
N ILE A 190 13.25 2.19 14.76
CA ILE A 190 11.97 2.82 15.10
C ILE A 190 10.83 1.82 14.99
N HIS A 191 10.15 1.63 16.10
CA HIS A 191 8.95 0.81 16.22
C HIS A 191 7.73 1.69 16.48
N ILE A 192 6.72 1.61 15.62
CA ILE A 192 5.36 2.06 15.91
C ILE A 192 4.59 0.82 16.36
N ALA A 193 4.29 0.73 17.66
CA ALA A 193 3.84 -0.53 18.23
C ALA A 193 2.96 -0.39 19.46
N TYR A 194 2.14 -1.42 19.70
CA TYR A 194 1.32 -1.57 20.90
C TYR A 194 0.31 -0.43 21.10
N GLY A 195 -0.11 0.21 20.01
CA GLY A 195 -0.98 1.38 20.03
C GLY A 195 -1.89 1.41 18.80
N ALA A 196 -2.41 2.58 18.46
CA ALA A 196 -3.28 2.78 17.31
C ALA A 196 -2.53 2.93 15.97
N GLN A 197 -3.30 2.97 14.89
CA GLN A 197 -2.84 3.00 13.50
C GLN A 197 -2.28 4.36 13.02
N ILE A 198 -1.58 4.34 11.89
CA ILE A 198 -1.23 5.54 11.12
C ILE A 198 -2.32 5.80 10.07
N THR A 199 -2.89 7.01 10.04
CA THR A 199 -3.99 7.36 9.13
C THR A 199 -3.57 8.45 8.15
N ILE A 200 -3.55 8.10 6.85
CA ILE A 200 -3.29 8.98 5.72
C ILE A 200 -4.62 9.28 5.05
N GLN A 201 -5.33 10.32 5.51
CA GLN A 201 -6.68 10.63 5.06
C GLN A 201 -6.76 11.99 4.35
N PHE A 202 -7.26 11.96 3.12
CA PHE A 202 -7.49 13.12 2.25
C PHE A 202 -6.26 14.03 2.13
N VAL A 203 -5.11 13.42 1.88
CA VAL A 203 -3.81 14.08 1.73
C VAL A 203 -3.04 13.53 0.54
N HIS A 204 -1.91 14.14 0.24
CA HIS A 204 -1.06 13.71 -0.86
C HIS A 204 0.43 13.92 -0.60
N HIS A 205 1.26 13.22 -1.38
CA HIS A 205 2.71 13.23 -1.29
C HIS A 205 3.23 12.80 0.08
N ILE A 206 3.02 11.52 0.42
CA ILE A 206 3.50 10.92 1.67
C ILE A 206 4.53 9.84 1.36
N ILE A 207 5.62 9.82 2.12
CA ILE A 207 6.60 8.73 2.13
C ILE A 207 6.68 8.17 3.55
N ILE A 208 6.49 6.86 3.72
CA ILE A 208 6.76 6.16 4.98
C ILE A 208 7.87 5.15 4.69
N HIS A 209 8.99 5.30 5.38
CA HIS A 209 10.20 4.55 5.07
C HIS A 209 10.95 4.06 6.31
N ASN A 210 11.38 2.80 6.28
CA ASN A 210 12.28 2.20 7.25
C ASN A 210 11.73 2.12 8.70
N LEU A 211 10.48 1.70 8.87
CA LEU A 211 9.84 1.53 10.19
C LEU A 211 9.46 0.08 10.47
N HIS A 212 9.52 -0.30 11.74
CA HIS A 212 8.82 -1.48 12.25
C HIS A 212 7.42 -1.08 12.69
N ILE A 213 6.38 -1.75 12.19
CA ILE A 213 4.99 -1.48 12.57
C ILE A 213 4.34 -2.79 13.01
N HIS A 214 3.96 -2.91 14.27
CA HIS A 214 3.43 -4.19 14.76
C HIS A 214 2.62 -4.11 16.04
N HIS A 215 1.79 -5.12 16.29
CA HIS A 215 0.98 -5.19 17.52
C HIS A 215 0.10 -3.95 17.68
N LEU A 216 -0.40 -3.41 16.57
CA LEU A 216 -1.35 -2.31 16.63
C LEU A 216 -2.73 -2.82 17.00
N SER A 217 -3.52 -1.96 17.63
CA SER A 217 -4.83 -2.29 18.19
C SER A 217 -5.77 -1.10 17.98
N PRO A 218 -7.10 -1.33 17.99
CA PRO A 218 -8.09 -0.27 17.90
C PRO A 218 -7.83 0.83 18.94
N GLY A 219 -7.72 2.08 18.49
CA GLY A 219 -7.81 3.27 19.34
C GLY A 219 -9.28 3.65 19.56
N ASN A 220 -9.63 4.21 20.71
CA ASN A 220 -11.00 4.56 21.06
C ASN A 220 -11.54 5.79 20.31
N GLY A 221 -10.67 6.56 19.64
CA GLY A 221 -10.98 7.84 19.03
C GLY A 221 -11.00 8.98 20.06
N GLY A 222 -11.94 9.89 19.91
CA GLY A 222 -12.07 11.08 20.75
C GLY A 222 -11.47 12.31 20.08
N MET A 223 -11.04 13.27 20.90
CA MET A 223 -10.56 14.53 20.35
C MET A 223 -9.11 14.44 19.87
N ILE A 224 -8.88 14.57 18.56
CA ILE A 224 -7.55 14.45 17.94
C ILE A 224 -7.26 15.65 17.04
N ARG A 225 -6.05 16.21 17.17
CA ARG A 225 -5.52 17.24 16.27
C ARG A 225 -5.01 16.62 14.97
N ASP A 226 -5.43 17.19 13.84
CA ASP A 226 -5.02 16.76 12.49
C ASP A 226 -4.27 17.84 11.69
N SER A 227 -4.29 19.09 12.16
CA SER A 227 -3.50 20.19 11.61
C SER A 227 -3.20 21.27 12.67
N PRO A 228 -2.31 22.25 12.41
CA PRO A 228 -2.03 23.31 13.38
C PRO A 228 -3.27 24.14 13.71
N SER A 229 -4.22 24.23 12.77
CA SER A 229 -5.45 25.03 12.89
C SER A 229 -6.71 24.21 13.16
N HIS A 230 -6.63 22.87 13.23
CA HIS A 230 -7.81 22.03 13.34
C HIS A 230 -7.59 20.78 14.21
N TYR A 231 -8.58 20.50 15.04
CA TYR A 231 -8.78 19.23 15.75
C TYR A 231 -10.28 18.90 15.70
N GLY A 232 -10.64 17.65 15.44
CA GLY A 232 -12.05 17.21 15.36
C GLY A 232 -12.29 15.82 15.97
N ILE A 233 -13.54 15.54 16.37
CA ILE A 233 -13.89 14.25 16.98
C ILE A 233 -13.62 13.12 15.97
N ARG A 234 -12.86 12.12 16.40
CA ARG A 234 -12.57 10.91 15.65
C ARG A 234 -13.27 9.72 16.29
N THR A 235 -13.75 8.81 15.46
CA THR A 235 -14.34 7.55 15.91
C THR A 235 -13.26 6.55 16.30
N ARG A 236 -13.67 5.41 16.86
CA ARG A 236 -12.80 4.26 17.04
C ARG A 236 -12.11 3.91 15.72
N SER A 237 -10.82 3.62 15.79
CA SER A 237 -10.01 3.14 14.67
C SER A 237 -9.97 1.61 14.65
N ASP A 238 -9.74 1.00 13.49
CA ASP A 238 -9.81 -0.46 13.31
C ASP A 238 -8.59 -1.18 13.89
N GLY A 239 -7.46 -0.48 14.02
CA GLY A 239 -6.20 -1.07 14.48
C GLY A 239 -5.35 -1.63 13.34
N ASP A 240 -5.46 -1.02 12.16
CA ASP A 240 -4.61 -1.29 11.01
C ASP A 240 -3.15 -0.91 11.28
N GLY A 241 -2.24 -1.37 10.42
CA GLY A 241 -0.88 -0.83 10.32
C GLY A 241 -0.88 0.62 9.79
N ILE A 242 -1.26 0.77 8.53
CA ILE A 242 -1.34 2.04 7.79
C ILE A 242 -2.64 2.06 6.98
N SER A 243 -3.48 3.06 7.22
CA SER A 243 -4.74 3.23 6.49
C SER A 243 -4.72 4.48 5.62
N ILE A 244 -5.12 4.33 4.36
CA ILE A 244 -5.02 5.33 3.30
C ILE A 244 -6.41 5.60 2.74
N TYR A 245 -6.91 6.82 2.92
CA TYR A 245 -8.29 7.19 2.59
C TYR A 245 -8.32 8.38 1.62
N GLY A 246 -8.81 8.18 0.40
CA GLY A 246 -8.91 9.21 -0.63
C GLY A 246 -7.64 10.06 -0.80
N ALA A 247 -6.48 9.42 -0.72
CA ALA A 247 -5.17 10.05 -0.77
C ALA A 247 -4.41 9.73 -2.07
N SER A 248 -3.43 10.55 -2.45
CA SER A 248 -2.66 10.33 -3.67
C SER A 248 -1.17 10.56 -3.56
N ASN A 249 -0.39 9.94 -4.45
CA ASN A 249 1.08 10.02 -4.48
C ASN A 249 1.70 9.53 -3.15
N ILE A 250 1.48 8.25 -2.85
CA ILE A 250 1.91 7.61 -1.61
C ILE A 250 2.99 6.58 -1.90
N TRP A 251 4.05 6.57 -1.08
CA TRP A 251 5.09 5.56 -1.16
C TRP A 251 5.39 4.97 0.22
N ILE A 252 5.17 3.67 0.36
CA ILE A 252 5.48 2.88 1.55
C ILE A 252 6.66 1.98 1.18
N ASP A 253 7.79 2.13 1.86
CA ASP A 253 9.04 1.49 1.45
C ASP A 253 9.84 0.96 2.65
N HIS A 254 10.43 -0.24 2.53
CA HIS A 254 11.28 -0.82 3.58
C HIS A 254 10.61 -0.87 4.97
N ILE A 255 9.33 -1.26 5.02
CA ILE A 255 8.61 -1.44 6.29
C ILE A 255 8.64 -2.92 6.70
N SER A 256 8.84 -3.18 7.99
CA SER A 256 8.65 -4.50 8.60
C SER A 256 7.33 -4.52 9.36
N MET A 257 6.34 -5.33 8.93
CA MET A 257 4.99 -5.33 9.50
C MET A 257 4.53 -6.70 10.00
N SER A 258 3.80 -6.74 11.12
CA SER A 258 3.19 -7.98 11.64
C SER A 258 2.15 -7.73 12.73
N ASN A 259 1.26 -8.69 12.98
CA ASN A 259 0.39 -8.75 14.16
C ASN A 259 -0.41 -7.45 14.45
N CYS A 260 -0.93 -6.75 13.43
CA CYS A 260 -1.93 -5.70 13.68
C CYS A 260 -3.30 -6.33 13.98
N ALA A 261 -4.25 -5.56 14.48
CA ALA A 261 -5.55 -6.09 14.90
C ALA A 261 -6.51 -6.32 13.74
N ASP A 262 -6.51 -5.44 12.74
CA ASP A 262 -7.31 -5.59 11.51
C ASP A 262 -6.38 -5.81 10.30
N GLY A 263 -6.15 -4.82 9.43
CA GLY A 263 -5.25 -4.94 8.26
C GLY A 263 -3.80 -4.49 8.51
N LEU A 264 -2.84 -4.85 7.63
CA LEU A 264 -1.52 -4.18 7.64
C LEU A 264 -1.56 -2.88 6.83
N ILE A 265 -1.99 -2.92 5.57
CA ILE A 265 -2.07 -1.73 4.71
C ILE A 265 -3.39 -1.70 3.96
N ASP A 266 -4.21 -0.72 4.29
CA ASP A 266 -5.52 -0.54 3.67
C ASP A 266 -5.56 0.76 2.86
N ALA A 267 -5.96 0.65 1.59
CA ALA A 267 -6.13 1.80 0.70
C ALA A 267 -7.54 1.81 0.12
N ILE A 268 -8.32 2.85 0.41
CA ILE A 268 -9.75 2.91 0.10
C ILE A 268 -10.16 4.33 -0.31
N MET A 269 -11.45 4.51 -0.60
CA MET A 269 -12.07 5.82 -0.84
C MET A 269 -11.45 6.59 -2.02
N GLY A 270 -11.08 5.87 -3.09
CA GLY A 270 -10.50 6.43 -4.30
C GLY A 270 -9.01 6.75 -4.19
N SER A 271 -8.31 6.21 -3.18
CA SER A 271 -6.86 6.41 -3.07
C SER A 271 -6.13 5.90 -4.31
N THR A 272 -5.13 6.62 -4.80
CA THR A 272 -4.44 6.27 -6.06
C THR A 272 -2.99 6.73 -6.09
N ALA A 273 -2.26 6.39 -7.15
CA ALA A 273 -0.83 6.68 -7.29
C ALA A 273 -0.03 6.19 -6.06
N ILE A 274 -0.14 4.89 -5.78
CA ILE A 274 0.48 4.24 -4.60
C ILE A 274 1.56 3.26 -5.05
N THR A 275 2.70 3.27 -4.37
CA THR A 275 3.69 2.19 -4.44
C THR A 275 3.97 1.64 -3.04
N ILE A 276 3.92 0.32 -2.91
CA ILE A 276 4.33 -0.42 -1.72
C ILE A 276 5.50 -1.29 -2.13
N SER A 277 6.70 -0.95 -1.64
CA SER A 277 7.94 -1.61 -2.07
C SER A 277 8.86 -2.03 -0.94
N ASN A 278 9.68 -3.06 -1.22
CA ASN A 278 10.73 -3.51 -0.32
C ASN A 278 10.26 -3.82 1.12
N CYS A 279 8.98 -4.11 1.34
CA CYS A 279 8.45 -4.38 2.67
C CYS A 279 8.60 -5.87 3.01
N HIS A 280 8.68 -6.17 4.31
CA HIS A 280 8.66 -7.53 4.85
C HIS A 280 7.47 -7.69 5.78
N MET A 281 6.57 -8.62 5.46
CA MET A 281 5.32 -8.81 6.19
C MET A 281 5.23 -10.26 6.68
N THR A 282 4.81 -10.44 7.93
CA THR A 282 4.69 -11.78 8.56
C THR A 282 3.58 -11.82 9.59
N ASN A 283 3.12 -13.02 9.95
CA ASN A 283 2.22 -13.31 11.09
C ASN A 283 1.00 -12.37 11.13
N HIS A 284 0.12 -12.49 10.15
CA HIS A 284 -1.06 -11.64 10.03
C HIS A 284 -2.11 -12.25 9.07
N ASP A 285 -3.39 -11.99 9.31
CA ASP A 285 -4.46 -12.54 8.47
C ASP A 285 -4.69 -11.69 7.21
N ASP A 286 -5.15 -10.46 7.43
CA ASP A 286 -5.59 -9.54 6.38
C ASP A 286 -4.48 -8.56 5.97
N VAL A 287 -3.63 -8.98 5.05
CA VAL A 287 -2.37 -8.25 4.77
C VAL A 287 -2.56 -6.89 4.11
N MET A 288 -3.20 -6.81 2.94
CA MET A 288 -3.43 -5.57 2.21
C MET A 288 -4.78 -5.55 1.53
N LEU A 289 -5.60 -4.54 1.84
CA LEU A 289 -6.90 -4.33 1.21
C LEU A 289 -6.90 -3.08 0.32
N PHE A 290 -7.23 -3.26 -0.95
CA PHE A 290 -7.36 -2.19 -1.94
C PHE A 290 -8.81 -2.06 -2.38
N GLY A 291 -9.50 -1.08 -1.80
CA GLY A 291 -10.94 -0.83 -1.90
C GLY A 291 -11.74 -1.65 -0.89
N ALA A 292 -12.48 -0.98 0.00
CA ALA A 292 -13.19 -1.64 1.11
C ALA A 292 -14.60 -2.13 0.75
N SER A 293 -15.28 -1.43 -0.17
CA SER A 293 -16.70 -1.68 -0.44
C SER A 293 -16.95 -2.18 -1.86
N ASP A 294 -17.82 -3.18 -1.95
CA ASP A 294 -18.34 -3.73 -3.21
C ASP A 294 -19.31 -2.77 -3.93
N SER A 295 -19.69 -1.64 -3.32
CA SER A 295 -20.58 -0.63 -3.90
C SER A 295 -19.91 0.72 -4.18
N PHE A 296 -18.66 0.91 -3.76
CA PHE A 296 -17.96 2.19 -3.92
C PHE A 296 -17.16 2.24 -5.23
N THR A 297 -17.83 2.64 -6.31
CA THR A 297 -17.24 2.74 -7.65
C THR A 297 -16.13 3.80 -7.77
N GLY A 298 -15.99 4.70 -6.79
CA GLY A 298 -14.90 5.68 -6.75
C GLY A 298 -13.50 5.05 -6.69
N ASP A 299 -13.39 3.79 -6.24
CA ASP A 299 -12.15 3.02 -6.25
C ASP A 299 -11.70 2.59 -7.68
N ALA A 300 -12.51 2.82 -8.73
CA ALA A 300 -12.07 2.59 -10.11
C ALA A 300 -10.86 3.44 -10.53
N LEU A 301 -10.63 4.57 -9.84
CA LEU A 301 -9.45 5.42 -10.04
C LEU A 301 -8.19 4.88 -9.33
N MET A 302 -8.30 3.84 -8.51
CA MET A 302 -7.20 3.31 -7.72
C MET A 302 -6.14 2.68 -8.62
N GLN A 303 -4.88 3.06 -8.39
CA GLN A 303 -3.72 2.51 -9.09
C GLN A 303 -2.59 2.24 -8.10
N VAL A 304 -2.21 0.96 -7.95
CA VAL A 304 -1.24 0.52 -6.94
C VAL A 304 -0.16 -0.35 -7.56
N THR A 305 1.11 -0.08 -7.22
CA THR A 305 2.24 -0.97 -7.51
C THR A 305 2.68 -1.67 -6.23
N VAL A 306 2.69 -2.99 -6.24
CA VAL A 306 3.21 -3.84 -5.15
C VAL A 306 4.47 -4.51 -5.68
N ALA A 307 5.66 -4.10 -5.20
CA ALA A 307 6.91 -4.57 -5.78
C ALA A 307 8.04 -4.87 -4.80
N PHE A 308 8.83 -5.90 -5.08
CA PHE A 308 10.01 -6.27 -4.28
C PHE A 308 9.72 -6.58 -2.80
N ASN A 309 8.47 -6.84 -2.44
CA ASN A 309 8.09 -7.20 -1.09
C ASN A 309 8.38 -8.69 -0.82
N HIS A 310 8.65 -9.01 0.43
CA HIS A 310 8.68 -10.38 0.92
C HIS A 310 7.46 -10.62 1.80
N PHE A 311 6.55 -11.46 1.29
CA PHE A 311 5.42 -12.01 2.00
C PHE A 311 5.86 -13.31 2.67
N GLY A 312 6.23 -13.15 3.94
CA GLY A 312 6.90 -14.18 4.72
C GLY A 312 5.92 -15.15 5.40
N ARG A 313 6.41 -15.77 6.47
CA ARG A 313 5.66 -16.78 7.23
C ARG A 313 4.44 -16.21 7.95
N GLY A 314 3.42 -17.06 8.12
CA GLY A 314 2.27 -16.76 8.97
C GLY A 314 1.30 -15.75 8.36
N LEU A 315 1.36 -15.52 7.04
CA LEU A 315 0.39 -14.67 6.35
C LEU A 315 -0.78 -15.53 5.86
N VAL A 316 -2.02 -15.13 6.13
CA VAL A 316 -3.18 -15.94 5.72
C VAL A 316 -3.60 -15.58 4.30
N GLN A 317 -3.90 -14.30 4.04
CA GLN A 317 -4.52 -13.85 2.80
C GLN A 317 -4.23 -12.39 2.45
N ARG A 318 -4.85 -11.90 1.36
CA ARG A 318 -4.86 -10.49 0.92
C ARG A 318 -3.48 -9.89 0.62
N MET A 319 -2.68 -10.52 -0.24
CA MET A 319 -1.37 -10.01 -0.66
C MET A 319 -1.31 -9.69 -2.16
N PRO A 320 -2.11 -8.75 -2.72
CA PRO A 320 -3.20 -7.98 -2.10
C PRO A 320 -4.60 -8.61 -2.31
N ARG A 321 -5.63 -8.05 -1.65
CA ARG A 321 -7.04 -8.22 -2.04
C ARG A 321 -7.59 -6.91 -2.63
N CYS A 322 -8.12 -6.95 -3.84
CA CYS A 322 -8.42 -5.75 -4.63
C CYS A 322 -9.89 -5.64 -5.07
N ARG A 323 -10.35 -4.41 -5.29
CA ARG A 323 -11.62 -4.09 -5.94
C ARG A 323 -11.46 -2.95 -6.93
N TRP A 324 -12.22 -2.99 -8.03
CA TRP A 324 -12.36 -1.95 -9.05
C TRP A 324 -11.09 -1.55 -9.83
N GLY A 325 -10.08 -1.02 -9.15
CA GLY A 325 -8.92 -0.35 -9.74
C GLY A 325 -7.89 -1.27 -10.40
N PHE A 326 -6.71 -0.70 -10.65
CA PHE A 326 -5.60 -1.35 -11.34
C PHE A 326 -4.44 -1.63 -10.39
N VAL A 327 -3.99 -2.88 -10.33
CA VAL A 327 -2.92 -3.31 -9.43
C VAL A 327 -1.82 -4.06 -10.19
N HIS A 328 -0.61 -3.53 -10.10
CA HIS A 328 0.59 -4.15 -10.65
C HIS A 328 1.34 -4.87 -9.54
N VAL A 329 1.32 -6.20 -9.56
CA VAL A 329 2.00 -7.07 -8.59
C VAL A 329 3.25 -7.61 -9.25
N VAL A 330 4.43 -7.11 -8.89
CA VAL A 330 5.66 -7.37 -9.66
C VAL A 330 6.88 -7.70 -8.81
N ASN A 331 7.57 -8.79 -9.15
CA ASN A 331 8.81 -9.22 -8.50
C ASN A 331 8.75 -9.31 -6.95
N ASN A 332 7.63 -9.76 -6.39
CA ASN A 332 7.49 -10.07 -4.97
C ASN A 332 7.77 -11.54 -4.68
N ASP A 333 8.22 -11.84 -3.46
CA ASP A 333 8.48 -13.21 -2.97
C ASP A 333 7.39 -13.64 -2.00
N TYR A 334 6.60 -14.64 -2.39
CA TYR A 334 5.52 -15.22 -1.60
C TYR A 334 5.94 -16.61 -1.15
N THR A 335 6.19 -16.78 0.14
CA THR A 335 6.81 -18.01 0.64
C THR A 335 5.87 -18.92 1.42
N HIS A 336 4.83 -18.37 2.07
CA HIS A 336 4.03 -19.10 3.07
C HIS A 336 2.63 -18.52 3.30
N TRP A 337 1.83 -18.28 2.25
CA TRP A 337 0.41 -17.95 2.46
C TRP A 337 -0.36 -19.15 3.00
N GLN A 338 -1.45 -18.92 3.75
CA GLN A 338 -2.26 -20.01 4.32
C GLN A 338 -3.61 -20.22 3.62
N MET A 339 -4.15 -19.21 2.92
CA MET A 339 -5.41 -19.34 2.17
C MET A 339 -5.22 -19.04 0.68
N TYR A 340 -4.83 -17.81 0.33
CA TYR A 340 -4.49 -17.39 -1.03
C TYR A 340 -3.51 -16.23 -0.98
N ALA A 341 -2.81 -15.94 -2.08
CA ALA A 341 -1.93 -14.78 -2.17
C ALA A 341 -2.69 -13.56 -2.72
N VAL A 342 -3.19 -13.64 -3.95
CA VAL A 342 -3.80 -12.50 -4.66
C VAL A 342 -5.30 -12.69 -4.80
N GLY A 343 -6.09 -11.74 -4.29
CA GLY A 343 -7.55 -11.86 -4.25
C GLY A 343 -8.29 -10.63 -4.76
N GLY A 344 -9.62 -10.75 -4.89
CA GLY A 344 -10.45 -9.59 -5.20
C GLY A 344 -11.91 -9.90 -5.51
N SER A 345 -12.72 -8.84 -5.49
CA SER A 345 -14.12 -8.81 -5.93
C SER A 345 -14.38 -7.51 -6.71
N GLN A 346 -15.51 -7.39 -7.42
CA GLN A 346 -15.82 -6.20 -8.24
C GLN A 346 -14.76 -5.85 -9.29
N HIS A 347 -14.41 -6.84 -10.12
CA HIS A 347 -13.68 -6.65 -11.38
C HIS A 347 -12.39 -5.79 -11.38
N PRO A 348 -11.49 -5.95 -10.38
CA PRO A 348 -10.20 -5.27 -10.42
C PRO A 348 -9.36 -5.78 -11.59
N THR A 349 -8.48 -4.93 -12.12
CA THR A 349 -7.42 -5.35 -13.03
C THR A 349 -6.16 -5.70 -12.24
N VAL A 350 -5.70 -6.94 -12.36
CA VAL A 350 -4.52 -7.46 -11.66
C VAL A 350 -3.50 -7.95 -12.67
N ILE A 351 -2.34 -7.29 -12.70
CA ILE A 351 -1.22 -7.67 -13.56
C ILE A 351 -0.11 -8.22 -12.67
N SER A 352 -0.01 -9.55 -12.60
CA SER A 352 1.05 -10.28 -11.89
C SER A 352 2.21 -10.55 -12.83
N GLN A 353 3.41 -10.04 -12.52
CA GLN A 353 4.59 -10.24 -13.37
C GLN A 353 5.85 -10.56 -12.57
N GLY A 354 6.55 -11.64 -12.95
CA GLY A 354 7.87 -11.96 -12.41
C GLY A 354 7.91 -12.20 -10.90
N ASN A 355 6.80 -12.52 -10.26
CA ASN A 355 6.73 -12.88 -8.85
C ASN A 355 7.21 -14.32 -8.63
N ARG A 356 7.48 -14.67 -7.39
CA ARG A 356 7.79 -16.05 -6.99
C ARG A 356 6.76 -16.51 -5.97
N TYR A 357 6.05 -17.58 -6.29
CA TYR A 357 4.99 -18.15 -5.48
C TYR A 357 5.39 -19.56 -5.04
N ILE A 358 5.68 -19.75 -3.75
CA ILE A 358 5.83 -21.06 -3.15
C ILE A 358 4.53 -21.40 -2.43
N ALA A 359 3.75 -22.32 -2.99
CA ALA A 359 2.53 -22.73 -2.32
C ALA A 359 2.84 -23.44 -0.99
N PRO A 360 1.98 -23.29 0.04
CA PRO A 360 2.10 -24.06 1.27
C PRO A 360 1.91 -25.56 1.00
N PRO A 361 2.26 -26.45 1.95
CA PRO A 361 2.00 -27.89 1.82
C PRO A 361 0.52 -28.24 1.62
N ASP A 362 -0.40 -27.44 2.16
CA ASP A 362 -1.85 -27.63 2.02
C ASP A 362 -2.28 -27.66 0.54
N ILE A 363 -2.99 -28.71 0.16
CA ILE A 363 -3.51 -28.93 -1.19
C ILE A 363 -4.63 -27.94 -1.56
N ASN A 364 -5.35 -27.41 -0.56
CA ASN A 364 -6.44 -26.47 -0.79
C ASN A 364 -5.95 -25.03 -1.00
N ALA A 365 -4.66 -24.76 -0.73
CA ALA A 365 -4.06 -23.43 -0.84
C ALA A 365 -3.02 -23.35 -1.98
N LYS A 366 -3.09 -24.25 -2.98
CA LYS A 366 -2.19 -24.23 -4.15
C LYS A 366 -2.51 -23.11 -5.14
N GLN A 367 -3.78 -22.73 -5.24
CA GLN A 367 -4.20 -21.66 -6.11
C GLN A 367 -3.76 -20.31 -5.53
N VAL A 368 -2.91 -19.59 -6.26
CA VAL A 368 -2.43 -18.24 -5.89
C VAL A 368 -3.58 -17.25 -5.80
N THR A 369 -4.61 -17.45 -6.61
CA THR A 369 -5.69 -16.49 -6.88
C THR A 369 -6.99 -16.85 -6.19
N LYS A 370 -7.72 -15.86 -5.65
CA LYS A 370 -9.09 -16.04 -5.16
C LYS A 370 -10.04 -14.95 -5.63
N ARG A 371 -11.11 -15.33 -6.34
CA ARG A 371 -12.19 -14.41 -6.75
C ARG A 371 -13.34 -14.57 -5.77
N ASP A 372 -13.57 -13.56 -4.96
CA ASP A 372 -14.65 -13.57 -3.98
C ASP A 372 -15.96 -13.05 -4.59
N TYR A 373 -17.08 -13.60 -4.12
CA TYR A 373 -18.44 -13.10 -4.35
C TYR A 373 -18.88 -12.99 -5.83
N ALA A 374 -18.22 -13.71 -6.73
CA ALA A 374 -18.59 -13.77 -8.14
C ALA A 374 -18.50 -15.22 -8.66
N PRO A 375 -19.50 -15.70 -9.43
CA PRO A 375 -19.39 -16.94 -10.18
C PRO A 375 -18.43 -16.80 -11.37
N GLU A 376 -17.94 -17.91 -11.91
CA GLU A 376 -16.99 -17.96 -13.03
C GLU A 376 -17.48 -17.23 -14.28
N ALA A 377 -18.76 -17.31 -14.60
CA ALA A 377 -19.36 -16.58 -15.72
C ALA A 377 -19.16 -15.05 -15.62
N ILE A 378 -19.00 -14.52 -14.40
CA ILE A 378 -18.74 -13.10 -14.15
C ILE A 378 -17.25 -12.83 -14.06
N TRP A 379 -16.51 -13.53 -13.18
CA TRP A 379 -15.11 -13.18 -12.94
C TRP A 379 -14.19 -13.56 -14.08
N SER A 380 -14.57 -14.49 -14.95
CA SER A 380 -13.80 -14.84 -16.16
C SER A 380 -13.62 -13.65 -17.11
N GLN A 381 -14.47 -12.60 -16.99
CA GLN A 381 -14.35 -11.36 -17.74
C GLN A 381 -13.32 -10.39 -17.13
N TRP A 382 -12.95 -10.57 -15.85
CA TRP A 382 -12.03 -9.67 -15.15
C TRP A 382 -10.59 -9.88 -15.63
N THR A 383 -9.83 -8.80 -15.76
CA THR A 383 -8.47 -8.85 -16.31
C THR A 383 -7.45 -9.23 -15.24
N TRP A 384 -7.17 -10.53 -15.11
CA TRP A 384 -6.15 -11.06 -14.20
C TRP A 384 -5.12 -11.84 -15.00
N LYS A 385 -3.90 -11.31 -15.10
CA LYS A 385 -2.82 -11.91 -15.90
C LYS A 385 -1.62 -12.29 -15.04
N SER A 386 -0.93 -13.36 -15.44
CA SER A 386 0.31 -13.84 -14.85
C SER A 386 1.37 -13.97 -15.94
N GLN A 387 2.50 -13.27 -15.80
CA GLN A 387 3.57 -13.26 -16.80
C GLN A 387 4.96 -13.42 -16.18
N GLY A 388 5.65 -14.51 -16.52
CA GLY A 388 7.02 -14.75 -16.02
C GLY A 388 7.09 -15.04 -14.52
N ASP A 389 5.96 -15.30 -13.87
CA ASP A 389 5.88 -15.73 -12.49
C ASP A 389 6.49 -17.14 -12.33
N LEU A 390 7.21 -17.36 -11.23
CA LEU A 390 7.78 -18.64 -10.85
C LEU A 390 6.88 -19.34 -9.84
N MET A 391 6.26 -20.43 -10.28
CA MET A 391 5.39 -21.27 -9.46
C MET A 391 6.16 -22.45 -8.87
N ILE A 392 6.08 -22.64 -7.55
CA ILE A 392 6.80 -23.68 -6.82
C ILE A 392 5.82 -24.43 -5.91
N ASN A 393 6.09 -25.72 -5.68
CA ASN A 393 5.32 -26.59 -4.78
C ASN A 393 3.84 -26.74 -5.20
N GLY A 394 3.58 -26.79 -6.51
CA GLY A 394 2.23 -26.92 -7.07
C GLY A 394 1.43 -25.62 -7.11
N ALA A 395 2.05 -24.47 -6.83
CA ALA A 395 1.39 -23.18 -7.02
C ALA A 395 0.88 -23.00 -8.45
N PHE A 396 -0.26 -22.37 -8.64
CA PHE A 396 -0.73 -21.98 -9.96
C PHE A 396 -1.60 -20.73 -9.92
N PHE A 397 -1.61 -20.00 -11.03
CA PHE A 397 -2.41 -18.78 -11.21
C PHE A 397 -3.45 -19.05 -12.29
N VAL A 398 -4.73 -18.93 -11.94
CA VAL A 398 -5.81 -19.01 -12.94
C VAL A 398 -5.96 -17.63 -13.55
N GLU A 399 -5.68 -17.48 -14.84
CA GLU A 399 -5.83 -16.20 -15.56
C GLU A 399 -7.27 -15.98 -16.04
N SER A 400 -7.65 -14.73 -16.29
CA SER A 400 -8.97 -14.35 -16.82
C SER A 400 -8.92 -13.08 -17.66
N GLY A 401 -10.04 -12.74 -18.30
CA GLY A 401 -10.20 -11.55 -19.13
C GLY A 401 -9.63 -11.72 -20.54
N GLN A 402 -9.89 -10.75 -21.41
CA GLN A 402 -9.48 -10.81 -22.81
C GLN A 402 -7.96 -10.98 -22.96
N ARG A 403 -7.54 -11.67 -24.04
CA ARG A 403 -6.12 -11.67 -24.43
C ARG A 403 -5.77 -10.25 -24.86
N PHE A 404 -4.72 -9.68 -24.27
CA PHE A 404 -4.22 -8.37 -24.67
C PHE A 404 -3.75 -8.42 -26.13
N ILE A 405 -4.56 -7.88 -27.05
CA ILE A 405 -4.11 -7.55 -28.40
C ILE A 405 -3.44 -6.18 -28.31
N SER A 406 -2.22 -6.14 -27.77
CA SER A 406 -1.40 -4.93 -27.84
C SER A 406 -0.78 -4.85 -29.23
N ARG A 407 -0.94 -3.70 -29.92
CA ARG A 407 -0.09 -3.34 -31.05
C ARG A 407 1.27 -2.93 -30.49
N TYR A 408 2.13 -3.92 -30.24
CA TYR A 408 3.44 -3.71 -29.61
C TYR A 408 4.32 -2.77 -30.43
N THR A 409 4.89 -1.74 -29.78
CA THR A 409 6.12 -1.10 -30.23
C THR A 409 7.33 -1.84 -29.68
N ARG A 410 8.53 -1.62 -30.23
CA ARG A 410 9.78 -2.30 -29.80
C ARG A 410 10.11 -2.06 -28.31
N HIS A 411 9.57 -0.98 -27.73
CA HIS A 411 9.72 -0.61 -26.32
C HIS A 411 8.70 -1.28 -25.39
N ASP A 412 7.57 -1.75 -25.92
CA ASP A 412 6.53 -2.51 -25.18
C ASP A 412 6.91 -3.98 -24.93
N MET A 413 8.07 -4.40 -25.44
CA MET A 413 8.55 -5.79 -25.34
C MET A 413 9.42 -6.06 -24.10
N MET A 414 9.68 -5.07 -23.24
CA MET A 414 10.48 -5.29 -22.03
C MET A 414 9.66 -5.94 -20.92
N ARG A 415 9.72 -7.28 -20.89
CA ARG A 415 9.10 -8.11 -19.85
C ARG A 415 9.71 -7.81 -18.48
N ALA A 416 8.90 -7.93 -17.42
CA ALA A 416 9.40 -8.00 -16.05
C ALA A 416 10.50 -9.06 -15.93
N LYS A 417 11.44 -8.88 -15.01
CA LYS A 417 12.43 -9.93 -14.73
C LYS A 417 11.70 -11.17 -14.21
N PRO A 418 12.10 -12.39 -14.61
CA PRO A 418 11.38 -13.59 -14.25
C PRO A 418 11.44 -13.86 -12.74
N GLY A 419 10.48 -14.62 -12.22
CA GLY A 419 10.38 -14.99 -10.81
C GLY A 419 11.64 -15.63 -10.19
N THR A 420 12.52 -16.18 -11.02
CA THR A 420 13.83 -16.71 -10.61
C THR A 420 14.78 -15.63 -10.06
N PHE A 421 14.59 -14.35 -10.41
CA PHE A 421 15.38 -13.23 -9.88
C PHE A 421 14.88 -12.70 -8.54
N VAL A 422 13.68 -13.08 -8.10
CA VAL A 422 13.00 -12.49 -6.94
C VAL A 422 13.83 -12.62 -5.68
N THR A 423 14.42 -13.80 -5.38
CA THR A 423 15.27 -14.01 -4.20
C THR A 423 16.48 -13.05 -4.14
N ARG A 424 16.93 -12.53 -5.29
CA ARG A 424 17.92 -11.45 -5.35
C ARG A 424 17.25 -10.10 -5.13
N LEU A 425 16.18 -9.80 -5.86
CA LEU A 425 15.50 -8.49 -5.84
C LEU A 425 14.91 -8.12 -4.46
N THR A 426 14.44 -9.10 -3.70
CA THR A 426 13.80 -8.93 -2.37
C THR A 426 14.72 -9.20 -1.19
N ARG A 427 16.02 -9.44 -1.45
CA ARG A 427 17.01 -9.86 -0.44
C ARG A 427 17.09 -8.96 0.79
N TYR A 428 16.83 -7.66 0.60
CA TYR A 428 16.90 -6.64 1.64
C TYR A 428 15.53 -6.05 1.98
N SER A 429 14.45 -6.78 1.69
CA SER A 429 13.10 -6.38 2.09
C SER A 429 12.97 -6.27 3.61
N GLY A 430 12.06 -5.40 4.05
CA GLY A 430 11.91 -5.00 5.43
C GLY A 430 12.81 -3.83 5.79
N THR A 431 12.87 -3.53 7.07
CA THR A 431 13.70 -2.46 7.63
C THR A 431 15.19 -2.72 7.46
N LEU A 432 15.91 -1.64 7.24
CA LEU A 432 17.35 -1.58 7.07
C LEU A 432 18.02 -1.01 8.32
N ASN A 433 19.14 -1.60 8.69
CA ASN A 433 20.01 -1.10 9.76
C ASN A 433 21.04 -0.09 9.22
N CYS A 434 20.55 1.04 8.69
CA CYS A 434 21.43 2.10 8.18
C CYS A 434 22.19 2.79 9.32
N LYS A 435 23.51 2.91 9.21
CA LYS A 435 24.36 3.66 10.15
C LYS A 435 24.95 4.89 9.48
N ILE A 436 24.96 6.02 10.18
CA ILE A 436 25.53 7.28 9.66
C ILE A 436 27.03 7.09 9.38
N GLY A 437 27.50 7.56 8.23
CA GLY A 437 28.89 7.42 7.79
C GLY A 437 29.22 6.06 7.17
N LEU A 438 28.32 5.07 7.26
CA LEU A 438 28.46 3.78 6.59
C LEU A 438 27.47 3.67 5.43
N PRO A 439 27.82 2.96 4.35
CA PRO A 439 26.86 2.62 3.32
C PRO A 439 25.68 1.84 3.92
N CYS A 440 24.46 2.34 3.69
CA CYS A 440 23.23 1.57 3.87
C CYS A 440 22.85 0.96 2.53
#